data_AF-T1HNW9-F1
#
_entry.id   AF-T1HNW9-F1
#
_cell.length_a   1.000
_cell.length_b   1.000
_cell.length_c   1.000
_cell.angle_alpha   90.00
_cell.angle_beta   90.00
_cell.angle_gamma   90.00
#
_symmetry.space_group_name_H-M   'P 1'
#
loop_
_entity.id
_entity.type
_entity.pdbx_description
1 polymer ?
#
loop_
_entity_poly.entity_id
_entity_poly.type
_entity_poly.pdbx_seq_one_letter_code
_entity_poly.pdbx_strand_id
1 'polypeptide(L)'
;MANTSIIRVTDYSGEFNGPACDEEIFITKLRGVQTLSPAELVKRAVQNEITKFCNGFKKRLDDIDTYFIKCEMYRIKKSYRNLVEGANNLYSTLCLDKQFQKQFISYASCYDKAFGTYDDCDVPHSWADDSDQERLCRTYKNIIDCHTIKATFVCGAKAADVYKKLLTSIIAASVLVDCGPKFAPTIKPHYLINMSVYVSLNLVYITIILILLCLIVCLCRRKHKR
;
A
#
# COMPACT_ATOMS: atom_id res chain seq x y z
N MET A 1 9.65 10.21 27.71
CA MET A 1 10.23 11.15 26.73
C MET A 1 11.41 10.43 26.09
N ALA A 2 11.22 9.85 24.90
CA ALA A 2 12.27 9.12 24.19
C ALA A 2 12.71 9.98 23.00
N ASN A 3 13.92 10.52 23.11
CA ASN A 3 14.57 11.34 22.10
C ASN A 3 14.98 10.41 20.95
N THR A 4 14.12 10.28 19.94
CA THR A 4 14.40 9.45 18.76
C THR A 4 14.93 10.38 17.69
N SER A 5 16.26 10.55 17.67
CA SER A 5 16.94 11.27 16.60
C SER A 5 16.78 10.50 15.30
N ILE A 6 15.76 10.85 14.52
CA ILE A 6 15.69 10.53 13.10
C ILE A 6 16.86 11.29 12.48
N ILE A 7 17.94 10.59 12.14
CA ILE A 7 19.02 11.17 11.35
C ILE A 7 18.41 11.43 9.97
N ARG A 8 17.99 12.68 9.75
CA ARG A 8 17.78 13.19 8.40
C ARG A 8 19.11 13.07 7.70
N VAL A 9 19.12 12.48 6.50
CA VAL A 9 20.23 12.59 5.56
C VAL A 9 20.33 14.08 5.20
N THR A 10 21.01 14.85 6.04
CA THR A 10 21.39 16.22 5.74
C THR A 10 22.56 16.15 4.76
N ASP A 11 22.50 16.97 3.71
CA ASP A 11 23.64 17.29 2.84
C ASP A 11 24.88 17.54 3.71
N TYR A 12 25.76 16.54 3.78
CA TYR A 12 27.06 16.68 4.40
C TYR A 12 27.98 17.35 3.38
N SER A 13 28.07 18.68 3.44
CA SER A 13 29.06 19.50 2.73
C SER A 13 30.42 19.52 3.46
N GLY A 14 30.79 18.42 4.11
CA GLY A 14 32.11 18.21 4.69
C GLY A 14 32.77 17.01 4.02
N GLU A 15 33.96 17.21 3.44
CA GLU A 15 34.80 16.16 2.83
C GLU A 15 35.04 15.03 3.83
N PHE A 16 34.31 13.92 3.67
CA PHE A 16 34.55 12.69 4.40
C PHE A 16 35.52 11.84 3.57
N ASN A 17 36.81 11.79 3.94
CA ASN A 17 37.81 10.97 3.26
C ASN A 17 37.66 9.46 3.57
N GLY A 18 36.49 8.89 3.32
CA GLY A 18 36.22 7.46 3.41
C GLY A 18 36.45 6.74 2.07
N PRO A 19 36.72 5.41 2.07
CA PRO A 19 36.75 4.65 0.83
C PRO A 19 35.37 4.67 0.14
N ALA A 20 35.36 4.53 -1.18
CA ALA A 20 34.12 4.34 -1.93
C ALA A 20 33.41 3.07 -1.45
N CYS A 21 32.08 3.13 -1.33
CA CYS A 21 31.29 1.95 -0.98
C CYS A 21 31.37 0.88 -2.08
N ASP A 22 31.50 -0.37 -1.68
CA ASP A 22 31.35 -1.53 -2.56
C ASP A 22 29.86 -1.73 -2.92
N GLU A 23 29.55 -1.68 -4.22
CA GLU A 23 28.20 -1.79 -4.76
C GLU A 23 27.61 -3.20 -4.58
N GLU A 24 28.43 -4.26 -4.62
CA GLU A 24 27.99 -5.65 -4.47
C GLU A 24 27.59 -5.95 -3.02
N ILE A 25 28.41 -5.51 -2.06
CA ILE A 25 28.10 -5.61 -0.62
C ILE A 25 26.82 -4.84 -0.32
N PHE A 26 26.66 -3.67 -0.93
CA PHE A 26 25.48 -2.83 -0.74
C PHE A 26 24.20 -3.47 -1.31
N ILE A 27 24.23 -3.98 -2.55
CA ILE A 27 23.10 -4.70 -3.16
C ILE A 27 22.72 -5.91 -2.28
N THR A 28 23.71 -6.62 -1.74
CA THR A 28 23.47 -7.77 -0.85
C THR A 28 22.72 -7.37 0.42
N LYS A 29 23.07 -6.22 1.02
CA LYS A 29 22.33 -5.67 2.18
C LYS A 29 20.92 -5.22 1.79
N LEU A 30 20.74 -4.60 0.62
CA LEU A 30 19.44 -4.16 0.12
C LEU A 30 18.45 -5.29 -0.16
N ARG A 31 18.93 -6.46 -0.62
CA ARG A 31 18.06 -7.64 -0.82
C ARG A 31 17.31 -8.02 0.46
N GLY A 32 17.91 -7.75 1.60
CA GLY A 32 17.29 -7.96 2.90
C GLY A 32 16.06 -7.08 3.16
N VAL A 33 15.90 -5.94 2.47
CA VAL A 33 14.77 -5.01 2.66
C VAL A 33 13.81 -4.93 1.47
N GLN A 34 14.23 -5.30 0.26
CA GLN A 34 13.42 -5.21 -0.98
C GLN A 34 12.30 -6.26 -1.13
N THR A 35 12.31 -7.35 -0.37
CA THR A 35 11.43 -8.52 -0.60
C THR A 35 10.11 -8.46 0.19
N LEU A 36 9.43 -7.32 0.17
CA LEU A 36 8.21 -7.11 0.95
C LEU A 36 6.95 -7.24 0.10
N SER A 37 6.29 -8.39 0.20
CA SER A 37 4.97 -8.59 -0.39
C SER A 37 3.86 -8.07 0.54
N PRO A 38 2.85 -7.35 0.04
CA PRO A 38 1.66 -6.97 0.81
C PRO A 38 0.98 -8.18 1.46
N ALA A 39 0.85 -9.28 0.73
CA ALA A 39 0.23 -10.52 1.22
C ALA A 39 1.00 -11.12 2.41
N GLU A 40 2.33 -11.08 2.36
CA GLU A 40 3.18 -11.56 3.45
C GLU A 40 3.02 -10.71 4.72
N LEU A 41 2.89 -9.38 4.58
CA LEU A 41 2.64 -8.50 5.72
C LEU A 41 1.25 -8.69 6.31
N VAL A 42 0.23 -8.92 5.48
CA VAL A 42 -1.12 -9.27 5.93
C VAL A 42 -1.10 -10.58 6.72
N LYS A 43 -0.45 -11.62 6.18
CA LYS A 43 -0.30 -12.92 6.85
C LYS A 43 0.38 -12.78 8.21
N ARG A 44 1.47 -12.01 8.28
CA ARG A 44 2.16 -11.71 9.55
C ARG A 44 1.27 -10.97 10.54
N ALA A 45 0.42 -10.06 10.08
CA ALA A 45 -0.53 -9.35 10.94
C ALA A 45 -1.59 -10.30 11.51
N VAL A 46 -2.13 -11.20 10.69
CA VAL A 46 -3.06 -12.25 11.15
C VAL A 46 -2.40 -13.17 12.18
N GLN A 47 -1.12 -13.49 11.99
CA GLN A 47 -0.35 -14.37 12.90
C GLN A 47 0.21 -13.64 14.14
N ASN A 48 -0.11 -12.36 14.34
CA ASN A 48 0.45 -11.52 15.41
C ASN A 48 1.99 -11.41 15.38
N GLU A 49 2.60 -11.55 14.19
CA GLU A 49 4.05 -11.51 14.00
C GLU A 49 4.58 -10.14 13.58
N ILE A 50 3.74 -9.10 13.53
CA ILE A 50 4.16 -7.76 13.07
C ILE A 50 5.27 -7.18 13.95
N THR A 51 5.22 -7.38 15.27
CA THR A 51 6.30 -6.93 16.16
C THR A 51 7.62 -7.63 15.86
N LYS A 52 7.59 -8.94 15.60
CA LYS A 52 8.78 -9.73 15.22
C LYS A 52 9.33 -9.26 13.88
N PHE A 53 8.46 -9.02 12.90
CA PHE A 53 8.81 -8.41 11.62
C PHE A 53 9.52 -7.07 11.83
N CYS A 54 8.93 -6.16 12.61
CA CYS A 54 9.46 -4.83 12.87
C CYS A 54 10.85 -4.86 13.52
N ASN A 55 11.08 -5.75 14.48
CA ASN A 55 12.41 -5.90 15.10
C ASN A 55 13.45 -6.39 14.08
N GLY A 56 13.11 -7.39 13.26
CA GLY A 56 13.99 -7.88 12.20
C GLY A 56 14.22 -6.86 11.08
N PHE A 57 13.21 -6.05 10.77
CA PHE A 57 13.31 -4.98 9.78
C PHE A 57 14.19 -3.83 10.27
N LYS A 58 14.03 -3.40 11.52
CA LYS A 58 14.93 -2.44 12.17
C LYS A 58 16.39 -2.88 12.11
N LYS A 59 16.68 -4.13 12.50
CA LYS A 59 18.06 -4.65 12.52
C LYS A 59 18.71 -4.59 11.13
N ARG A 60 17.94 -4.84 10.07
CA ARG A 60 18.43 -4.75 8.68
C ARG A 60 18.67 -3.31 8.24
N LEU A 61 17.80 -2.38 8.62
CA LEU A 61 18.00 -0.94 8.38
C LEU A 61 19.23 -0.42 9.13
N ASP A 62 19.39 -0.77 10.41
CA ASP A 62 20.56 -0.38 11.21
C ASP A 62 21.88 -0.90 10.61
N ASP A 63 21.87 -2.10 10.00
CA ASP A 63 23.03 -2.67 9.30
C ASP A 63 23.37 -1.97 7.97
N ILE A 64 22.36 -1.41 7.29
CA ILE A 64 22.53 -0.55 6.11
C ILE A 64 23.10 0.81 6.53
N ASP A 65 22.54 1.43 7.57
CA ASP A 65 23.01 2.72 8.08
C ASP A 65 24.46 2.64 8.58
N THR A 66 24.79 1.56 9.30
CA THR A 66 26.17 1.29 9.75
C THR A 66 27.14 1.16 8.58
N TYR A 67 26.69 0.60 7.45
CA TYR A 67 27.50 0.53 6.25
C TYR A 67 27.72 1.91 5.63
N PHE A 68 26.69 2.76 5.58
CA PHE A 68 26.80 4.13 5.08
C PHE A 68 27.73 5.03 5.88
N ILE A 69 27.85 4.82 7.20
CA ILE A 69 28.78 5.58 8.04
C ILE A 69 30.25 5.26 7.67
N LYS A 70 30.53 4.09 7.06
CA LYS A 70 31.90 3.60 6.81
C LYS A 70 32.44 3.93 5.42
N CYS A 71 31.62 4.43 4.50
CA CYS A 71 32.03 4.65 3.12
C CYS A 71 31.28 5.82 2.49
N GLU A 72 31.89 6.49 1.50
CA GLU A 72 31.25 7.64 0.83
C GLU A 72 30.14 7.19 -0.13
N MET A 73 28.90 7.63 0.16
CA MET A 73 27.71 7.40 -0.66
C MET A 73 27.69 8.15 -1.99
N TYR A 74 28.62 9.08 -2.25
CA TYR A 74 28.53 9.99 -3.41
C TYR A 74 28.47 9.24 -4.75
N ARG A 75 29.05 8.03 -4.81
CA ARG A 75 29.03 7.17 -6.01
C ARG A 75 27.85 6.18 -6.06
N ILE A 76 27.09 6.04 -4.98
CA ILE A 76 25.92 5.16 -4.96
C ILE A 76 24.79 5.86 -5.72
N LYS A 77 24.21 5.15 -6.71
CA LYS A 77 23.13 5.63 -7.59
C LYS A 77 21.97 6.21 -6.76
N LYS A 78 21.37 7.32 -7.24
CA LYS A 78 20.19 7.95 -6.62
C LYS A 78 19.07 6.93 -6.32
N SER A 79 18.89 5.96 -7.21
CA SER A 79 17.90 4.88 -7.07
C SER A 79 18.05 4.06 -5.79
N TYR A 80 19.29 3.82 -5.34
CA TYR A 80 19.56 3.08 -4.11
C TYR A 80 19.24 3.88 -2.85
N ARG A 81 19.46 5.21 -2.87
CA ARG A 81 19.02 6.10 -1.79
C ARG A 81 17.50 6.05 -1.63
N ASN A 82 16.79 6.10 -2.75
CA ASN A 82 15.32 6.02 -2.76
C ASN A 82 14.81 4.72 -2.13
N LEU A 83 15.47 3.58 -2.37
CA LEU A 83 15.10 2.31 -1.74
C LEU A 83 15.26 2.34 -0.22
N VAL A 84 16.37 2.87 0.28
CA VAL A 84 16.61 2.96 1.73
C VAL A 84 15.61 3.93 2.36
N GLU A 85 15.36 5.07 1.72
CA GLU A 85 14.35 6.03 2.17
C GLU A 85 12.96 5.41 2.19
N GLY A 86 12.58 4.69 1.13
CA GLY A 86 11.32 3.94 1.05
C GLY A 86 11.19 2.89 2.16
N ALA A 87 12.27 2.12 2.41
CA ALA A 87 12.30 1.13 3.48
C ALA A 87 12.18 1.77 4.87
N ASN A 88 12.85 2.90 5.11
CA ASN A 88 12.71 3.69 6.33
C ASN A 88 11.29 4.25 6.50
N ASN A 89 10.66 4.73 5.43
CA ASN A 89 9.28 5.21 5.44
C ASN A 89 8.29 4.08 5.76
N LEU A 90 8.49 2.89 5.19
CA LEU A 90 7.70 1.71 5.53
C LEU A 90 7.89 1.30 6.99
N TYR A 91 9.12 1.29 7.50
CA TYR A 91 9.38 1.02 8.92
C TYR A 91 8.70 2.06 9.81
N SER A 92 8.83 3.35 9.51
CA SER A 92 8.17 4.42 10.25
C SER A 92 6.64 4.24 10.28
N THR A 93 6.04 3.97 9.12
CA THR A 93 4.60 3.81 8.97
C THR A 93 4.07 2.55 9.64
N LEU A 94 4.70 1.39 9.41
CA LEU A 94 4.18 0.11 9.89
C LEU A 94 4.60 -0.22 11.33
N CYS A 95 5.77 0.24 11.76
CA CYS A 95 6.40 -0.19 13.01
C CYS A 95 6.43 0.88 14.10
N LEU A 96 6.62 2.16 13.73
CA LEU A 96 6.71 3.27 14.69
C LEU A 96 5.35 3.94 14.93
N ASP A 97 4.56 4.15 13.87
CA ASP A 97 3.20 4.67 13.98
C ASP A 97 2.26 3.60 14.59
N LYS A 98 2.12 3.66 15.92
CA LYS A 98 1.30 2.71 16.68
C LYS A 98 -0.18 2.80 16.34
N GLN A 99 -0.66 3.97 15.93
CA GLN A 99 -2.05 4.13 15.53
C GLN A 99 -2.30 3.39 14.21
N PHE A 100 -1.44 3.62 13.21
CA PHE A 100 -1.53 2.92 11.94
C PHE A 100 -1.35 1.41 12.12
N GLN A 101 -0.33 0.98 12.88
CA GLN A 101 -0.10 -0.44 13.16
C GLN A 101 -1.33 -1.12 13.76
N LYS A 102 -1.96 -0.49 14.76
CA LYS A 102 -3.18 -1.01 15.39
C LYS A 102 -4.34 -1.12 14.40
N GLN A 103 -4.54 -0.09 13.57
CA GLN A 103 -5.58 -0.10 12.54
C GLN A 103 -5.33 -1.19 11.50
N PHE A 104 -4.10 -1.31 10.99
CA PHE A 104 -3.71 -2.34 10.04
C PHE A 104 -3.96 -3.74 10.59
N ILE A 105 -3.50 -4.02 11.83
CA ILE A 105 -3.73 -5.30 12.50
C ILE A 105 -5.24 -5.57 12.66
N SER A 106 -6.03 -4.55 13.03
CA SER A 106 -7.48 -4.73 13.20
C SER A 106 -8.22 -5.12 11.92
N TYR A 107 -7.67 -4.77 10.74
CA TYR A 107 -8.24 -5.12 9.44
C TYR A 107 -7.56 -6.34 8.79
N ALA A 108 -6.48 -6.88 9.38
CA ALA A 108 -5.65 -7.94 8.80
C ALA A 108 -6.45 -9.17 8.38
N SER A 109 -7.35 -9.66 9.24
CA SER A 109 -8.20 -10.82 8.93
C SER A 109 -9.19 -10.55 7.78
N CYS A 110 -9.54 -9.30 7.53
CA CYS A 110 -10.35 -8.94 6.36
C CYS A 110 -9.49 -8.93 5.09
N TYR A 111 -8.31 -8.32 5.16
CA TYR A 111 -7.37 -8.30 4.02
C TYR A 111 -6.97 -9.71 3.59
N ASP A 112 -6.73 -10.63 4.54
CA ASP A 112 -6.38 -12.02 4.26
C ASP A 112 -7.46 -12.74 3.44
N LYS A 113 -8.74 -12.43 3.72
CA LYS A 113 -9.88 -12.93 2.94
C LYS A 113 -10.05 -12.22 1.60
N ALA A 114 -9.82 -10.89 1.58
CA ALA A 114 -9.97 -10.07 0.39
C ALA A 114 -8.90 -10.38 -0.67
N PHE A 115 -7.68 -10.72 -0.25
CA PHE A 115 -6.50 -10.87 -1.09
C PHE A 115 -5.88 -12.27 -1.02
N GLY A 116 -6.66 -13.27 -0.58
CA GLY A 116 -6.24 -14.68 -0.56
C GLY A 116 -5.91 -15.23 -1.95
N THR A 117 -5.48 -16.51 -2.00
CA THR A 117 -4.70 -17.27 -3.01
C THR A 117 -4.68 -16.91 -4.51
N TYR A 118 -5.55 -16.05 -5.03
CA TYR A 118 -5.47 -15.49 -6.37
C TYR A 118 -5.99 -14.04 -6.32
N ASP A 119 -5.11 -13.06 -6.58
CA ASP A 119 -5.52 -11.66 -6.72
C ASP A 119 -5.41 -11.22 -8.18
N ASP A 120 -6.54 -10.84 -8.78
CA ASP A 120 -6.61 -10.33 -10.16
C ASP A 120 -5.94 -8.94 -10.31
N CYS A 121 -5.45 -8.37 -9.20
CA CYS A 121 -4.65 -7.15 -9.19
C CYS A 121 -3.16 -7.40 -9.53
N ASP A 122 -2.75 -8.65 -9.75
CA ASP A 122 -1.38 -9.00 -10.19
C ASP A 122 -1.13 -8.57 -11.64
N VAL A 123 0.07 -8.04 -11.89
CA VAL A 123 0.46 -7.47 -13.19
C VAL A 123 1.36 -8.47 -13.93
N PRO A 124 1.33 -8.56 -15.28
CA PRO A 124 2.02 -9.62 -16.03
C PRO A 124 3.51 -9.73 -15.72
N HIS A 125 4.02 -10.93 -15.44
CA HIS A 125 5.39 -11.23 -14.95
C HIS A 125 6.60 -10.45 -15.53
N SER A 126 6.48 -9.73 -16.65
CA SER A 126 7.54 -8.95 -17.31
C SER A 126 7.60 -7.44 -16.97
N TRP A 127 6.76 -6.91 -16.07
CA TRP A 127 6.76 -5.45 -15.79
C TRP A 127 7.93 -4.97 -14.93
N ALA A 128 8.60 -5.85 -14.18
CA ALA A 128 9.75 -5.49 -13.33
C ALA A 128 10.99 -5.09 -14.15
N ASP A 129 11.08 -5.52 -15.40
CA ASP A 129 12.17 -5.21 -16.34
C ASP A 129 11.85 -4.01 -17.24
N ASP A 130 10.73 -3.32 -17.01
CA ASP A 130 10.31 -2.19 -17.83
C ASP A 130 11.18 -0.96 -17.56
N SER A 131 11.97 -0.57 -18.56
CA SER A 131 12.85 0.61 -18.49
C SER A 131 12.09 1.94 -18.62
N ASP A 132 10.81 1.90 -19.02
CA ASP A 132 9.95 3.08 -19.10
C ASP A 132 9.40 3.45 -17.71
N GLN A 133 9.99 4.48 -17.10
CA GLN A 133 9.58 5.03 -15.82
C GLN A 133 8.09 5.42 -15.78
N GLU A 134 7.53 6.02 -16.82
CA GLU A 134 6.11 6.42 -16.79
C GLU A 134 5.18 5.21 -16.80
N ARG A 135 5.51 4.20 -17.62
CA ARG A 135 4.74 2.96 -17.71
C ARG A 135 4.84 2.17 -16.41
N LEU A 136 6.02 2.11 -15.80
CA LEU A 136 6.24 1.50 -14.50
C LEU A 136 5.43 2.22 -13.39
N CYS A 137 5.45 3.54 -13.36
CA CYS A 137 4.67 4.31 -12.38
C CYS A 137 3.15 4.18 -12.60
N ARG A 138 2.67 4.14 -13.85
CA ARG A 138 1.26 3.83 -14.17
C ARG A 138 0.86 2.44 -13.67
N THR A 139 1.74 1.46 -13.86
CA THR A 139 1.55 0.09 -13.39
C THR A 139 1.37 0.05 -11.87
N TYR A 140 2.28 0.65 -11.10
CA TYR A 140 2.15 0.71 -9.64
C TYR A 140 0.87 1.41 -9.18
N LYS A 141 0.49 2.50 -9.85
CA LYS A 141 -0.77 3.17 -9.58
C LYS A 141 -1.97 2.25 -9.79
N ASN A 142 -1.99 1.48 -10.87
CA ASN A 142 -3.06 0.52 -11.15
C ASN A 142 -3.13 -0.59 -10.10
N ILE A 143 -1.98 -1.08 -9.63
CA ILE A 143 -1.91 -2.06 -8.52
C ILE A 143 -2.56 -1.48 -7.26
N ILE A 144 -2.13 -0.29 -6.83
CA ILE A 144 -2.65 0.38 -5.64
C ILE A 144 -4.17 0.60 -5.78
N ASP A 145 -4.61 1.13 -6.91
CA ASP A 145 -6.00 1.46 -7.15
C ASP A 145 -6.87 0.18 -7.16
N CYS A 146 -6.43 -0.89 -7.83
CA CYS A 146 -7.13 -2.18 -7.85
C CYS A 146 -7.34 -2.75 -6.44
N HIS A 147 -6.25 -2.85 -5.66
CA HIS A 147 -6.32 -3.35 -4.30
C HIS A 147 -7.16 -2.44 -3.38
N THR A 148 -7.06 -1.13 -3.55
CA THR A 148 -7.86 -0.16 -2.77
C THR A 148 -9.34 -0.31 -3.06
N ILE A 149 -9.72 -0.45 -4.32
CA ILE A 149 -11.11 -0.67 -4.74
C ILE A 149 -11.63 -1.97 -4.14
N LYS A 150 -10.87 -3.07 -4.25
CA LYS A 150 -11.22 -4.36 -3.67
C LYS A 150 -11.38 -4.29 -2.15
N ALA A 151 -10.42 -3.68 -1.43
CA ALA A 151 -10.53 -3.43 0.00
C ALA A 151 -11.75 -2.58 0.36
N THR A 152 -12.12 -1.60 -0.47
CA THR A 152 -13.30 -0.76 -0.24
C THR A 152 -14.57 -1.60 -0.25
N PHE A 153 -14.71 -2.51 -1.21
CA PHE A 153 -15.88 -3.38 -1.34
C PHE A 153 -15.93 -4.48 -0.29
N VAL A 154 -14.79 -5.06 0.08
CA VAL A 154 -14.75 -6.22 0.99
C VAL A 154 -14.62 -5.80 2.47
N CYS A 155 -13.81 -4.80 2.76
CA CYS A 155 -13.43 -4.39 4.12
C CYS A 155 -13.92 -3.00 4.52
N GLY A 156 -14.49 -2.23 3.59
CA GLY A 156 -15.00 -0.88 3.80
C GLY A 156 -13.94 0.21 3.60
N ALA A 157 -14.41 1.45 3.46
CA ALA A 157 -13.58 2.60 3.07
C ALA A 157 -12.39 2.86 4.02
N LYS A 158 -12.61 2.77 5.35
CA LYS A 158 -11.52 2.98 6.32
C LYS A 158 -10.41 1.93 6.20
N ALA A 159 -10.78 0.67 5.96
CA ALA A 159 -9.82 -0.39 5.73
C ALA A 159 -9.09 -0.19 4.40
N ALA A 160 -9.77 0.28 3.37
CA ALA A 160 -9.14 0.61 2.09
C ALA A 160 -8.09 1.71 2.21
N ASP A 161 -8.37 2.78 2.97
CA ASP A 161 -7.41 3.87 3.20
C ASP A 161 -6.14 3.39 3.91
N VAL A 162 -6.31 2.54 4.93
CA VAL A 162 -5.18 1.92 5.65
C VAL A 162 -4.37 1.03 4.71
N TYR A 163 -5.03 0.19 3.91
CA TYR A 163 -4.35 -0.71 2.97
C TYR A 163 -3.63 0.06 1.86
N LYS A 164 -4.24 1.12 1.34
CA LYS A 164 -3.64 2.01 0.36
C LYS A 164 -2.33 2.62 0.88
N LYS A 165 -2.36 3.17 2.10
CA LYS A 165 -1.15 3.74 2.74
C LYS A 165 -0.06 2.68 2.91
N LEU A 166 -0.42 1.45 3.25
CA LEU A 166 0.52 0.33 3.31
C LEU A 166 1.14 0.04 1.92
N LEU A 167 0.32 -0.16 0.89
CA LEU A 167 0.79 -0.47 -0.46
C LEU A 167 1.70 0.62 -1.03
N THR A 168 1.36 1.89 -0.84
CA THR A 168 2.21 3.01 -1.24
C THR A 168 3.57 2.95 -0.55
N SER A 169 3.60 2.60 0.74
CA SER A 169 4.85 2.47 1.50
C SER A 169 5.69 1.28 1.03
N ILE A 170 5.05 0.16 0.70
CA ILE A 170 5.73 -1.03 0.15
C ILE A 170 6.34 -0.73 -1.21
N ILE A 171 5.58 -0.09 -2.11
CA ILE A 171 6.06 0.28 -3.44
C ILE A 171 7.24 1.26 -3.33
N ALA A 172 7.14 2.28 -2.47
CA ALA A 172 8.28 3.17 -2.22
C ALA A 172 9.53 2.42 -1.72
N ALA A 173 9.36 1.38 -0.90
CA ALA A 173 10.47 0.57 -0.39
C ALA A 173 11.05 -0.43 -1.41
N SER A 174 10.33 -0.75 -2.48
CA SER A 174 10.69 -1.83 -3.41
C SER A 174 11.24 -1.32 -4.75
N VAL A 175 10.96 -0.06 -5.09
CA VAL A 175 11.15 0.47 -6.45
C VAL A 175 12.35 1.40 -6.53
N LEU A 176 13.24 1.14 -7.49
CA LEU A 176 14.43 1.96 -7.78
C LEU A 176 14.10 3.30 -8.46
N VAL A 177 12.89 3.41 -9.01
CA VAL A 177 12.41 4.55 -9.79
C VAL A 177 11.61 5.52 -8.92
N ASP A 178 11.97 6.81 -8.98
CA ASP A 178 11.24 7.89 -8.33
C ASP A 178 10.00 8.24 -9.15
N CYS A 179 8.84 7.78 -8.70
CA CYS A 179 7.59 8.10 -9.37
C CYS A 179 6.99 9.48 -8.97
N GLY A 180 7.72 10.28 -8.19
CA GLY A 180 7.38 11.64 -7.79
C GLY A 180 6.23 11.73 -6.77
N PRO A 181 5.90 12.95 -6.30
CA PRO A 181 4.84 13.19 -5.31
C PRO A 181 3.42 12.92 -5.84
N LYS A 182 3.27 12.62 -7.14
CA LYS A 182 1.99 12.32 -7.82
C LYS A 182 1.35 10.98 -7.38
N PHE A 183 1.98 10.28 -6.44
CA PHE A 183 1.39 9.14 -5.71
C PHE A 183 0.57 9.59 -4.50
N ALA A 184 0.55 10.89 -4.16
CA ALA A 184 -0.54 11.47 -3.40
C ALA A 184 -1.83 11.38 -4.22
N PRO A 185 -2.93 10.87 -3.65
CA PRO A 185 -4.11 10.54 -4.42
C PRO A 185 -4.80 11.80 -4.94
N THR A 186 -4.75 12.03 -6.25
CA THR A 186 -5.86 12.70 -6.92
C THR A 186 -6.96 11.65 -7.06
N ILE A 187 -7.90 11.66 -6.11
CA ILE A 187 -9.18 10.97 -6.27
C ILE A 187 -9.84 11.64 -7.47
N LYS A 188 -9.72 11.07 -8.66
CA LYS A 188 -10.56 11.50 -9.77
C LYS A 188 -11.99 11.09 -9.41
N PRO A 189 -12.97 12.02 -9.45
CA PRO A 189 -14.34 11.76 -9.02
C PRO A 189 -15.07 10.68 -9.84
N HIS A 190 -14.46 10.16 -10.91
CA HIS A 190 -15.06 9.15 -11.78
C HIS A 190 -15.47 7.85 -11.07
N TYR A 191 -14.81 7.47 -9.97
CA TYR A 191 -15.21 6.28 -9.18
C TYR A 191 -16.41 6.52 -8.25
N LEU A 192 -16.72 7.77 -7.92
CA LEU A 192 -17.94 8.12 -7.16
C LEU A 192 -19.19 8.03 -8.05
N ILE A 193 -19.02 8.11 -9.37
CA ILE A 193 -20.14 8.07 -10.34
C ILE A 193 -20.72 6.65 -10.41
N ASN A 194 -19.89 5.60 -10.41
CA ASN A 194 -20.39 4.22 -10.47
C ASN A 194 -21.16 3.82 -9.20
N MET A 195 -20.76 4.30 -8.02
CA MET A 195 -21.53 4.10 -6.78
C MET A 195 -22.85 4.88 -6.80
N SER A 196 -22.86 6.12 -7.30
CA SER A 196 -24.09 6.90 -7.47
C SER A 196 -25.07 6.22 -8.43
N VAL A 197 -24.59 5.66 -9.54
CA VAL A 197 -25.41 4.95 -10.52
C VAL A 197 -25.97 3.64 -9.94
N TYR A 198 -25.15 2.88 -9.20
CA TYR A 198 -25.60 1.63 -8.57
C TYR A 198 -26.62 1.85 -7.45
N VAL A 199 -26.46 2.89 -6.64
CA VAL A 199 -27.45 3.29 -5.62
C VAL A 199 -28.74 3.79 -6.27
N SER A 200 -28.64 4.57 -7.36
CA SER A 200 -29.80 5.08 -8.09
C SER A 200 -30.60 3.95 -8.76
N LEU A 201 -29.93 2.98 -9.37
CA LEU A 201 -30.56 1.81 -9.99
C LEU A 201 -31.28 0.94 -8.94
N ASN A 202 -30.67 0.72 -7.78
CA ASN A 202 -31.32 -0.02 -6.69
C ASN A 202 -32.54 0.70 -6.12
N LEU A 203 -32.50 2.03 -6.00
CA LEU A 203 -33.66 2.82 -5.57
C LEU A 203 -34.82 2.76 -6.56
N VAL A 204 -34.55 2.85 -7.88
CA VAL A 204 -35.57 2.70 -8.92
C VAL A 204 -36.17 1.29 -8.92
N TYR A 205 -35.35 0.26 -8.70
CA TYR A 205 -35.82 -1.11 -8.63
C TYR A 205 -36.76 -1.34 -7.43
N ILE A 206 -36.41 -0.80 -6.26
CA ILE A 206 -37.24 -0.88 -5.04
C ILE A 206 -38.58 -0.14 -5.23
N THR A 207 -38.59 1.04 -5.88
CA THR A 207 -39.85 1.77 -6.11
C THR A 207 -40.78 1.03 -7.06
N ILE A 208 -40.25 0.39 -8.12
CA ILE A 208 -41.05 -0.45 -9.02
C ILE A 208 -41.68 -1.64 -8.28
N ILE A 209 -40.91 -2.32 -7.42
CA ILE A 209 -41.41 -3.43 -6.61
C ILE A 209 -42.56 -2.97 -5.70
N LEU A 210 -42.41 -1.83 -5.03
CA LEU A 210 -43.45 -1.28 -4.15
C LEU A 210 -44.73 -0.92 -4.92
N ILE A 211 -44.63 -0.35 -6.12
CA ILE A 211 -45.78 -0.05 -6.97
C ILE A 211 -46.52 -1.34 -7.38
N LEU A 212 -45.78 -2.37 -7.78
CA LEU A 212 -46.36 -3.67 -8.14
C LEU A 212 -47.09 -4.31 -6.95
N LEU A 213 -46.50 -4.28 -5.76
CA LEU A 213 -47.14 -4.79 -4.54
C LEU A 213 -48.42 -4.00 -4.21
N CYS A 214 -48.41 -2.67 -4.33
CA CYS A 214 -49.60 -1.85 -4.15
C CYS A 214 -50.71 -2.17 -5.16
N LEU A 215 -50.36 -2.40 -6.43
CA LEU A 215 -51.32 -2.79 -7.46
C LEU A 215 -51.94 -4.17 -7.16
N ILE A 216 -51.14 -5.14 -6.73
CA ILE A 216 -51.61 -6.47 -6.32
C ILE A 216 -52.59 -6.35 -5.16
N VAL A 217 -52.26 -5.58 -4.11
CA VAL A 217 -53.14 -5.36 -2.96
C VAL A 217 -54.46 -4.68 -3.38
N CYS A 218 -54.40 -3.68 -4.26
CA CYS A 218 -55.57 -3.00 -4.80
C CYS A 218 -56.47 -3.93 -5.62
N LEU A 219 -55.89 -4.80 -6.46
CA LEU A 219 -56.61 -5.80 -7.24
C LEU A 219 -57.24 -6.87 -6.35
N CYS A 220 -56.53 -7.34 -5.33
CA CYS A 220 -57.07 -8.28 -4.33
C CYS A 220 -58.24 -7.66 -3.54
N ARG A 221 -58.13 -6.39 -3.12
CA ARG A 221 -59.23 -5.68 -2.44
C ARG A 221 -60.46 -5.48 -3.32
N ARG A 222 -60.27 -5.21 -4.63
CA ARG A 222 -61.37 -5.10 -5.59
C ARG A 222 -62.08 -6.43 -5.81
N LYS A 223 -61.36 -7.54 -5.81
CA LYS A 223 -61.93 -8.89 -6.01
C LYS A 223 -62.76 -9.36 -4.81
N HIS A 224 -62.47 -8.88 -3.59
CA HIS A 224 -63.23 -9.21 -2.38
C HIS A 224 -64.50 -8.33 -2.19
N LYS A 225 -64.66 -7.24 -2.95
CA LYS A 225 -65.83 -6.35 -2.89
C LYS A 225 -66.89 -6.63 -3.97
N ARG A 226 -66.67 -7.62 -4.84
CA ARG A 226 -67.68 -8.19 -5.74
C ARG A 226 -68.09 -9.55 -5.21
#